data_AF-A0ABC8L8L5-F1
#
_entry.id   AF-A0ABC8L8L5-F1
#
_cell.length_a   1.000
_cell.length_b   1.000
_cell.length_c   1.000
_cell.angle_alpha   90.00
_cell.angle_beta   90.00
_cell.angle_gamma   90.00
#
_symmetry.space_group_name_H-M   'P 1'
#
loop_
_entity.id
_entity.type
_entity.pdbx_description
1 polymer ?
#
loop_
_entity_poly.entity_id
_entity_poly.type
_entity_poly.pdbx_seq_one_letter_code
_entity_poly.pdbx_strand_id
1 'polypeptide(L)'
;MDLAYQHLCDFPLTVIDLPRWKFHSSLDGFTSSVFDIIAKQERGTKNEGGEAEKSHTTLSFRGRRILDYFVSLARTYEPYTFFQARFDDTNTRSLIQELSMEERDMFDFDIKSINWEHYIVNIHLPGLKRESLKERSN
;
A
#
# COMPACT_ATOMS: atom_id res chain seq x y z
N MET A 1 -3.50 -9.41 -13.57
CA MET A 1 -4.14 -8.10 -13.35
C MET A 1 -4.24 -7.94 -11.86
N ASP A 2 -3.48 -6.99 -11.32
CA ASP A 2 -3.27 -6.80 -9.89
C ASP A 2 -4.58 -6.32 -9.25
N LEU A 3 -5.05 -6.96 -8.16
CA LEU A 3 -6.27 -6.53 -7.47
C LEU A 3 -6.14 -5.07 -7.01
N ALA A 4 -4.93 -4.63 -6.67
CA ALA A 4 -4.64 -3.23 -6.35
C ALA A 4 -4.90 -2.28 -7.54
N TYR A 5 -4.67 -2.74 -8.78
CA TYR A 5 -4.88 -1.96 -10.00
C TYR A 5 -6.37 -1.69 -10.25
N GLN A 6 -7.23 -2.72 -10.13
CA GLN A 6 -8.68 -2.54 -10.27
C GLN A 6 -9.29 -1.69 -9.14
N HIS A 7 -8.74 -1.76 -7.93
CA HIS A 7 -9.25 -0.98 -6.80
C HIS A 7 -8.84 0.50 -6.83
N LEU A 8 -7.71 0.84 -7.44
CA LEU A 8 -7.26 2.23 -7.57
C LEU A 8 -7.82 2.94 -8.83
N CYS A 9 -8.15 2.20 -9.90
CA CYS A 9 -8.58 2.80 -11.17
C CYS A 9 -10.08 3.15 -11.24
N ASP A 10 -10.95 2.44 -10.50
CA ASP A 10 -12.40 2.47 -10.80
C ASP A 10 -13.31 3.22 -9.80
N PHE A 11 -12.82 3.73 -8.66
CA PHE A 11 -13.76 4.22 -7.63
C PHE A 11 -13.39 5.55 -6.96
N PRO A 12 -14.18 6.63 -7.17
CA PRO A 12 -14.18 7.77 -6.28
C PRO A 12 -14.83 7.34 -4.95
N LEU A 13 -14.03 6.77 -4.04
CA LEU A 13 -14.35 6.55 -2.61
C LEU A 13 -15.82 6.20 -2.30
N THR A 14 -16.43 5.26 -3.04
CA THR A 14 -17.63 4.58 -2.52
C THR A 14 -17.21 3.82 -1.27
N VAL A 15 -18.08 3.76 -0.26
CA VAL A 15 -17.84 3.02 0.99
C VAL A 15 -17.66 1.54 0.65
N ILE A 16 -16.41 1.14 0.38
CA ILE A 16 -16.02 -0.25 0.25
C ILE A 16 -15.94 -0.76 1.68
N ASP A 17 -16.70 -1.81 1.97
CA ASP A 17 -16.58 -2.55 3.22
C ASP A 17 -15.26 -3.35 3.15
N LEU A 18 -14.16 -2.63 3.29
CA LEU A 18 -12.83 -3.21 3.25
C LEU A 18 -12.72 -4.14 4.45
N PRO A 19 -12.33 -5.41 4.25
CA PRO A 19 -12.05 -6.29 5.37
C PRO A 19 -11.08 -5.57 6.29
N ARG A 20 -11.39 -5.58 7.59
CA ARG A 20 -10.65 -4.81 8.60
C ARG A 20 -9.16 -4.98 8.37
N TRP A 21 -8.51 -3.89 7.99
CA TRP A 21 -7.07 -3.90 7.71
C TRP A 21 -6.34 -4.42 8.94
N LYS A 22 -5.52 -5.45 8.75
CA LYS A 22 -4.69 -5.97 9.83
C LYS A 22 -3.50 -5.03 9.99
N PHE A 23 -3.62 -4.13 10.96
CA PHE A 23 -2.50 -3.31 11.38
C PHE A 23 -1.42 -4.21 12.00
N HIS A 24 -0.21 -4.07 11.49
CA HIS A 24 0.97 -4.67 12.09
C HIS A 24 1.60 -3.64 13.03
N SER A 25 2.09 -4.09 14.18
CA SER A 25 2.80 -3.24 15.13
C SER A 25 4.32 -3.26 14.92
N SER A 26 4.81 -4.10 14.00
CA SER A 26 6.24 -4.25 13.73
C SER A 26 6.49 -4.72 12.30
N LEU A 27 7.69 -4.42 11.81
CA LEU A 27 8.17 -4.89 10.51
C LEU A 27 8.23 -6.42 10.43
N ASP A 28 8.63 -7.11 11.51
CA ASP A 28 8.70 -8.57 11.54
C ASP A 28 7.32 -9.21 11.41
N GLY A 29 6.33 -8.64 12.10
CA GLY A 29 4.94 -9.10 12.03
C GLY A 29 4.35 -8.89 10.63
N PHE A 30 4.67 -7.76 10.00
CA PHE A 30 4.30 -7.50 8.61
C PHE A 30 4.99 -8.47 7.63
N THR A 31 6.30 -8.63 7.76
CA THR A 31 7.11 -9.51 6.90
C THR A 31 6.60 -10.95 6.93
N SER A 32 6.30 -11.47 8.12
CA SER A 32 5.74 -12.82 8.30
C SER A 32 4.37 -12.95 7.63
N SER A 33 3.52 -11.93 7.77
CA SER A 33 2.19 -11.89 7.14
C SER A 33 2.26 -11.91 5.62
N VAL A 34 3.13 -11.08 5.03
CA VAL A 34 3.35 -11.03 3.58
C VAL A 34 3.94 -12.35 3.08
N PHE A 35 4.90 -12.92 3.80
CA PHE A 35 5.47 -14.23 3.49
C PHE A 35 4.36 -15.30 3.42
N ASP A 36 3.48 -15.36 4.43
CA ASP A 36 2.39 -16.33 4.49
C ASP A 36 1.41 -16.17 3.33
N ILE A 37 1.09 -14.92 2.95
CA ILE A 37 0.23 -14.61 1.80
C ILE A 37 0.86 -15.13 0.50
N ILE A 38 2.13 -14.81 0.26
CA ILE A 38 2.85 -15.25 -0.95
C ILE A 38 2.94 -16.78 -0.97
N ALA A 39 3.29 -17.40 0.15
CA ALA A 39 3.41 -18.85 0.25
C ALA A 39 2.07 -19.56 0.01
N LYS A 40 0.95 -19.01 0.50
CA LYS A 40 -0.40 -19.51 0.21
C LYS A 40 -0.73 -19.40 -1.27
N GLN A 41 -0.42 -18.27 -1.90
CA GLN A 41 -0.67 -18.05 -3.33
C GLN A 41 0.11 -19.06 -4.19
N GLU A 42 1.39 -19.27 -3.89
CA GLU A 42 2.24 -20.22 -4.63
C GLU A 42 1.78 -21.68 -4.48
N ARG A 43 1.21 -22.05 -3.33
CA ARG A 43 0.60 -23.38 -3.11
C ARG A 43 -0.72 -23.55 -3.84
N GLY A 44 -1.58 -22.53 -3.86
CA GLY A 44 -2.86 -22.56 -4.56
C GLY A 44 -2.72 -22.77 -6.08
N THR A 45 -1.61 -22.30 -6.68
CA THR A 45 -1.27 -22.55 -8.08
C THR A 45 -0.71 -23.94 -8.41
N LYS A 46 -0.42 -24.78 -7.40
CA LYS A 46 0.28 -26.08 -7.60
C LYS A 46 -0.62 -27.32 -7.48
N ASN A 47 -1.93 -27.17 -7.34
CA ASN A 47 -2.84 -28.31 -7.29
C ASN A 47 -3.29 -28.79 -8.69
N GLU A 48 -2.32 -29.23 -9.50
CA GLU A 48 -2.51 -30.25 -10.53
C GLU A 48 -1.25 -31.14 -10.54
N GLY A 49 -1.32 -32.29 -9.85
CA GLY A 49 -0.39 -33.41 -9.99
C GLY A 49 0.79 -33.51 -9.00
N GLY A 50 0.65 -34.39 -8.02
CA GLY A 50 1.70 -35.36 -7.66
C GLY A 50 2.81 -34.97 -6.68
N GLU A 51 2.81 -35.71 -5.57
CA GLU A 51 3.91 -36.10 -4.67
C GLU A 51 4.55 -35.06 -3.71
N ALA A 52 4.36 -35.38 -2.43
CA ALA A 52 4.85 -34.65 -1.28
C ALA A 52 6.33 -34.96 -1.02
N GLU A 53 7.22 -34.01 -1.30
CA GLU A 53 8.54 -34.00 -0.66
C GLU A 53 9.09 -32.57 -0.45
N LYS A 54 9.23 -32.20 0.83
CA LYS A 54 10.15 -31.17 1.39
C LYS A 54 10.05 -29.71 0.92
N SER A 55 8.86 -29.09 0.93
CA SER A 55 8.76 -27.64 0.70
C SER A 55 7.86 -26.93 1.72
N HIS A 56 8.21 -26.98 3.01
CA HIS A 56 7.43 -26.31 4.05
C HIS A 56 7.83 -24.86 4.36
N THR A 57 8.88 -24.29 3.76
CA THR A 57 9.37 -22.96 4.20
C THR A 57 10.05 -22.10 3.15
N THR A 58 10.13 -22.51 1.88
CA THR A 58 10.93 -21.79 0.88
C THR A 58 10.06 -21.22 -0.23
N LEU A 59 9.97 -19.89 -0.30
CA LEU A 59 9.32 -19.18 -1.42
C LEU A 59 10.06 -19.45 -2.74
N SER A 60 9.36 -19.33 -3.87
CA SER A 60 10.02 -19.28 -5.18
C SER A 60 10.95 -18.05 -5.29
N PHE A 61 11.81 -18.02 -6.31
CA PHE A 61 12.61 -16.82 -6.59
C PHE A 61 11.73 -15.58 -6.81
N ARG A 62 10.61 -15.75 -7.53
CA ARG A 62 9.62 -14.68 -7.75
C ARG A 62 8.99 -14.24 -6.43
N GLY A 63 8.59 -15.18 -5.58
CA GLY A 63 8.01 -14.91 -4.28
C GLY A 63 8.96 -14.14 -3.36
N ARG A 64 10.24 -14.52 -3.32
CA ARG A 64 11.28 -13.77 -2.58
C ARG A 64 11.39 -12.32 -3.05
N ARG A 65 11.47 -12.08 -4.36
CA ARG A 65 11.55 -10.70 -4.88
C ARG A 65 10.34 -9.85 -4.53
N ILE A 66 9.14 -10.46 -4.52
CA ILE A 66 7.91 -9.78 -4.12
C ILE A 66 7.96 -9.45 -2.62
N LEU A 67 8.39 -10.40 -1.78
CA LEU A 67 8.57 -10.18 -0.35
C LEU A 67 9.56 -9.04 -0.08
N ASP A 68 10.74 -9.08 -0.72
CA ASP A 68 11.78 -8.06 -0.56
C ASP A 68 11.26 -6.66 -0.95
N TYR A 69 10.45 -6.57 -2.00
CA TYR A 69 9.82 -5.33 -2.43
C TYR A 69 8.87 -4.77 -1.36
N PHE A 70 7.95 -5.57 -0.84
CA PHE A 70 7.01 -5.13 0.19
C PHE A 70 7.69 -4.81 1.51
N VAL A 71 8.71 -5.57 1.91
CA VAL A 71 9.52 -5.28 3.11
C VAL A 71 10.28 -3.97 2.93
N SER A 72 10.84 -3.70 1.75
CA SER A 72 11.49 -2.43 1.45
C SER A 72 10.51 -1.26 1.56
N LEU A 73 9.30 -1.39 1.03
CA LEU A 73 8.27 -0.35 1.17
C LEU A 73 7.91 -0.14 2.64
N ALA A 74 7.63 -1.21 3.39
CA ALA A 74 7.27 -1.12 4.80
C ALA A 74 8.37 -0.47 5.66
N ARG A 75 9.65 -0.67 5.31
CA ARG A 75 10.78 0.05 5.93
C ARG A 75 10.80 1.53 5.57
N THR A 76 10.61 1.88 4.29
CA THR A 76 10.60 3.29 3.86
C THR A 76 9.47 4.07 4.52
N TYR A 77 8.31 3.43 4.71
CA TYR A 77 7.16 4.04 5.36
C TYR A 77 6.99 3.62 6.82
N GLU A 78 8.03 3.11 7.47
CA GLU A 78 7.95 2.58 8.84
C GLU A 78 7.28 3.56 9.83
N PRO A 79 7.62 4.87 9.83
CA PRO A 79 7.02 5.85 10.74
C PRO A 79 5.51 6.05 10.54
N TYR A 80 4.97 5.65 9.38
CA TYR A 80 3.56 5.79 9.04
C TYR A 80 2.82 4.46 9.09
N THR A 81 3.49 3.37 8.68
CA THR A 81 2.89 2.04 8.48
C THR A 81 2.60 1.33 9.80
N PHE A 82 3.46 1.54 10.80
CA PHE A 82 3.32 0.91 12.13
C PHE A 82 2.90 1.90 13.22
N PHE A 83 2.63 3.14 12.86
CA PHE A 83 2.07 4.12 13.77
C PHE A 83 0.61 3.78 14.04
N GLN A 84 0.29 3.49 15.31
CA GLN A 84 -1.05 3.07 15.73
C GLN A 84 -1.97 4.27 15.96
N ALA A 85 -2.09 5.15 14.96
CA ALA A 85 -3.08 6.21 14.97
C ALA A 85 -4.01 6.09 13.78
N ARG A 86 -5.26 6.47 14.02
CA ARG A 86 -6.24 6.67 12.97
C ARG A 86 -6.45 8.17 12.82
N PHE A 87 -6.14 8.69 11.64
CA PHE A 87 -6.44 10.06 11.28
C PHE A 87 -7.80 10.07 10.57
N ASP A 88 -8.73 10.88 11.06
CA ASP A 88 -9.96 11.21 10.35
C ASP A 88 -9.86 12.62 9.75
N ASP A 89 -10.58 12.84 8.66
CA ASP A 89 -10.59 14.09 7.91
C ASP A 89 -11.82 14.95 8.25
N THR A 90 -12.52 14.68 9.37
CA THR A 90 -13.80 15.33 9.69
C THR A 90 -13.63 16.85 9.79
N ASN A 91 -12.62 17.31 10.54
CA ASN A 91 -12.37 18.74 10.73
C ASN A 91 -11.97 19.43 9.41
N THR A 92 -11.13 18.78 8.61
CA THR A 92 -10.72 19.28 7.29
C THR A 92 -11.92 19.42 6.36
N ARG A 93 -12.83 18.44 6.38
CA ARG A 93 -14.06 18.47 5.57
C ARG A 93 -15.02 19.57 6.02
N SER A 94 -15.20 19.73 7.33
CA SER A 94 -16.01 20.84 7.88
C SER A 94 -15.43 22.19 7.48
N LEU A 95 -14.11 22.36 7.59
CA LEU A 95 -13.44 23.60 7.19
C LEU A 95 -13.68 23.92 5.71
N ILE A 96 -13.52 22.94 4.81
CA ILE A 96 -13.82 23.13 3.37
C ILE A 96 -15.27 23.56 3.16
N GLN A 97 -16.22 23.01 3.93
CA GLN A 97 -17.64 23.37 3.83
C GLN A 97 -17.93 24.79 4.32
N GLU A 98 -17.12 25.34 5.21
CA GLU A 98 -17.26 26.71 5.74
C GLU A 98 -16.63 27.78 4.84
N LEU A 99 -15.66 27.42 3.98
CA LEU A 99 -15.03 28.36 3.04
C LEU A 99 -16.02 28.90 1.99
N SER A 100 -15.85 30.18 1.63
CA SER A 100 -16.59 30.80 0.51
C SER A 100 -16.21 30.18 -0.84
N MET A 101 -16.98 30.46 -1.90
CA MET A 101 -16.63 29.97 -3.24
C MET A 101 -15.29 30.54 -3.72
N GLU A 102 -15.02 31.80 -3.42
CA GLU A 102 -13.77 32.49 -3.75
C GLU A 102 -12.58 31.89 -2.98
N GLU A 103 -12.77 31.58 -1.70
CA GLU A 103 -11.72 30.96 -0.88
C GLU A 103 -11.43 29.52 -1.32
N ARG A 104 -12.45 28.75 -1.71
CA ARG A 104 -12.26 27.40 -2.25
C ARG A 104 -11.52 27.40 -3.58
N ASP A 105 -11.73 28.41 -4.42
CA ASP A 105 -11.00 28.56 -5.68
C ASP A 105 -9.55 29.02 -5.44
N MET A 106 -9.33 29.83 -4.39
CA MET A 106 -8.00 30.32 -4.02
C MET A 106 -7.13 29.27 -3.32
N PHE A 107 -7.73 28.37 -2.53
CA PHE A 107 -7.03 27.34 -1.76
C PHE A 107 -7.32 25.93 -2.30
N ASP A 108 -6.30 25.29 -2.88
CA ASP A 108 -6.36 23.89 -3.31
C ASP A 108 -6.22 22.95 -2.10
N PHE A 109 -7.27 22.87 -1.30
CA PHE A 109 -7.32 22.12 -0.03
C PHE A 109 -8.25 20.90 -0.08
N ASP A 110 -8.87 20.61 -1.24
CA ASP A 110 -9.74 19.45 -1.41
C ASP A 110 -8.92 18.19 -1.73
N ILE A 111 -8.70 17.35 -0.73
CA ILE A 111 -8.02 16.06 -0.85
C ILE A 111 -8.67 15.14 -1.91
N LYS A 112 -9.96 15.34 -2.22
CA LYS A 112 -10.67 14.57 -3.25
C LYS A 112 -10.41 15.05 -4.67
N SER A 113 -9.91 16.27 -4.87
CA SER A 113 -9.57 16.81 -6.20
C SER A 113 -8.33 16.15 -6.80
N ILE A 114 -7.48 15.57 -5.94
CA ILE A 114 -6.25 14.91 -6.34
C ILE A 114 -6.57 13.69 -7.21
N ASN A 115 -6.00 13.65 -8.41
CA ASN A 115 -5.92 12.41 -9.19
C ASN A 115 -4.94 11.45 -8.50
N TRP A 116 -5.47 10.69 -7.54
CA TRP A 116 -4.69 9.79 -6.69
C TRP A 116 -3.92 8.74 -7.46
N GLU A 117 -4.49 8.19 -8.53
CA GLU A 117 -3.80 7.23 -9.39
C GLU A 117 -2.57 7.87 -10.04
N HIS A 118 -2.76 9.02 -10.68
CA HIS A 118 -1.66 9.74 -11.31
C HIS A 118 -0.59 10.12 -10.29
N TYR A 119 -1.00 10.66 -9.14
CA TYR A 119 -0.10 11.06 -8.08
C TYR A 119 0.72 9.88 -7.56
N ILE A 120 0.09 8.76 -7.19
CA ILE A 120 0.80 7.62 -6.61
C ILE A 120 1.75 6.98 -7.64
N VAL A 121 1.25 6.73 -8.85
CA VAL A 121 1.99 5.95 -9.87
C VAL A 121 3.09 6.79 -10.53
N ASN A 122 2.79 8.04 -10.89
CA ASN A 122 3.69 8.84 -11.74
C ASN A 122 4.51 9.86 -10.94
N ILE A 123 4.09 10.22 -9.73
CA ILE A 123 4.77 11.24 -8.91
C ILE A 123 5.41 10.62 -7.67
N HIS A 124 4.61 9.97 -6.82
CA HIS A 124 5.02 9.52 -5.50
C HIS A 124 6.04 8.37 -5.55
N LEU A 125 5.67 7.23 -6.15
CA LEU A 125 6.56 6.06 -6.24
C LEU A 125 7.87 6.36 -6.97
N PRO A 126 7.88 7.07 -8.13
CA PRO A 126 9.13 7.49 -8.77
C PRO A 126 9.96 8.45 -7.91
N GLY A 127 9.30 9.38 -7.20
CA GLY A 127 9.96 10.30 -6.26
C GLY A 127 10.70 9.55 -5.14
N LEU A 128 10.04 8.59 -4.50
CA LEU A 128 10.66 7.75 -3.47
C LEU A 128 11.85 6.96 -3.99
N LYS A 129 11.74 6.42 -5.21
CA LYS A 129 12.85 5.71 -5.85
C LYS A 129 14.05 6.62 -6.06
N ARG A 130 13.84 7.90 -6.40
CA ARG A 130 14.93 8.87 -6.58
C ARG A 130 15.60 9.24 -5.26
N GLU A 131 14.83 9.51 -4.22
CA GLU A 131 15.38 9.93 -2.92
C GLU A 131 16.07 8.77 -2.17
N SER A 132 15.51 7.56 -2.22
CA SER A 132 16.16 6.36 -1.64
C SER A 132 17.49 5.98 -2.32
N LEU A 133 17.67 6.32 -3.60
CA LEU A 133 18.94 6.14 -4.32
C LEU A 133 19.97 7.22 -3.95
N LYS A 134 19.53 8.43 -3.61
CA LYS A 134 20.40 9.50 -3.10
C LYS A 134 20.97 9.16 -1.72
N GLU A 135 20.14 8.65 -0.80
CA GLU A 135 20.58 8.25 0.54
C GLU A 135 21.62 7.13 0.54
N ARG A 136 21.62 6.25 -0.48
CA ARG A 136 22.61 5.16 -0.60
C ARG A 136 23.93 5.55 -1.26
N SER A 137 24.03 6.76 -1.78
CA SER A 137 25.21 7.27 -2.50
C SER A 137 26.07 8.22 -1.66
N ASN A 138 25.67 8.48 -0.40
CA ASN A 138 26.42 9.19 0.62
C ASN A 138 26.91 8.21 1.70
#